data_AF-A0A9B0X4H6-F1
#
_entry.id   AF-A0A9B0X4H6-F1
#
_cell.length_a   1.000
_cell.length_b   1.000
_cell.length_c   1.000
_cell.angle_alpha   90.00
_cell.angle_beta   90.00
_cell.angle_gamma   90.00
#
_symmetry.space_group_name_H-M   'P 1'
#
loop_
_entity.id
_entity.type
_entity.pdbx_description
1 polymer ?
#
loop_
_entity_poly.entity_id
_entity_poly.type
_entity_poly.pdbx_seq_one_letter_code
_entity_poly.pdbx_strand_id
1 'polypeptide(L)'
;MGGCMAMHLAYRNHQDVAGVFALSSFLNKASAVYQALQKANGVLPELFQCHGTADELVLYSWGEETNSMLRSLGVNTQFHSFPGVYHDLSKTELEKLKSWILNKLPGDTGRQNESRMTC
;
A
#
# COMPACT_ATOMS: atom_id res chain seq x y z
N MET A 1 -6.34 -10.67 -4.45
CA MET A 1 -5.47 -11.64 -3.75
C MET A 1 -4.05 -11.12 -3.46
N GLY A 2 -3.33 -10.57 -4.46
CA GLY A 2 -1.94 -10.10 -4.26
C GLY A 2 -1.76 -9.03 -3.17
N GLY A 3 -2.69 -8.07 -3.04
CA GLY A 3 -2.61 -7.03 -2.00
C GLY A 3 -2.73 -7.59 -0.58
N CYS A 4 -3.57 -8.61 -0.36
CA CYS A 4 -3.65 -9.33 0.92
C CYS A 4 -2.30 -10.00 1.24
N MET A 5 -1.70 -10.69 0.27
CA MET A 5 -0.39 -11.32 0.45
C MET A 5 0.70 -10.28 0.78
N ALA A 6 0.70 -9.13 0.10
CA ALA A 6 1.65 -8.05 0.34
C ALA A 6 1.55 -7.50 1.77
N MET A 7 0.32 -7.27 2.27
CA MET A 7 0.08 -6.83 3.66
C MET A 7 0.55 -7.90 4.67
N HIS A 8 0.31 -9.18 4.39
CA HIS A 8 0.80 -10.27 5.24
C HIS A 8 2.32 -10.35 5.29
N LEU A 9 3.00 -10.11 4.17
CA LEU A 9 4.47 -10.15 4.11
C LEU A 9 5.07 -8.99 4.90
N ALA A 10 4.64 -7.76 4.60
CA ALA A 10 5.24 -6.56 5.16
C ALA A 10 4.95 -6.41 6.65
N TYR A 11 3.68 -6.44 7.07
CA TYR A 11 3.32 -6.12 8.45
C TYR A 11 3.65 -7.22 9.46
N ARG A 12 4.01 -8.43 8.99
CA ARG A 12 4.38 -9.54 9.88
C ARG A 12 5.86 -9.87 9.86
N ASN A 13 6.52 -9.76 8.69
CA ASN A 13 7.88 -10.29 8.52
C ASN A 13 8.90 -9.25 8.01
N HIS A 14 8.46 -8.23 7.27
CA HIS A 14 9.36 -7.26 6.61
C HIS A 14 8.84 -5.83 6.81
N GLN A 15 8.88 -5.35 8.05
CA GLN A 15 8.45 -3.98 8.39
C GLN A 15 9.48 -2.91 7.98
N ASP A 16 10.60 -3.32 7.40
CA ASP A 16 11.70 -2.51 6.90
C ASP A 16 11.56 -2.12 5.41
N VAL A 17 10.51 -2.58 4.72
CA VAL A 17 10.23 -2.18 3.33
C VAL A 17 9.75 -0.73 3.25
N ALA A 18 10.04 -0.07 2.12
CA ALA A 18 9.71 1.35 1.91
C ALA A 18 8.20 1.67 1.95
N GLY A 19 7.35 0.69 1.62
CA GLY A 19 5.91 0.82 1.62
C GLY A 19 5.22 -0.42 1.06
N VAL A 20 3.90 -0.46 1.20
CA VAL A 20 3.03 -1.52 0.72
C VAL A 20 1.93 -0.90 -0.12
N PHE A 21 1.53 -1.54 -1.22
CA PHE A 21 0.30 -1.16 -1.91
C PHE A 21 -0.65 -2.34 -2.05
N ALA A 22 -1.95 -2.04 -2.07
CA ALA A 22 -3.02 -3.02 -2.19
C ALA A 22 -4.15 -2.48 -3.07
N LEU A 23 -4.40 -3.13 -4.20
CA LEU A 23 -5.46 -2.79 -5.14
C LEU A 23 -6.59 -3.81 -5.02
N SER A 24 -7.84 -3.34 -4.87
CA SER A 24 -9.06 -4.15 -4.72
C SER A 24 -8.86 -5.35 -3.80
N SER A 25 -8.39 -5.07 -2.58
CA SER A 25 -7.92 -6.06 -1.61
C SER A 25 -8.40 -5.75 -0.19
N PHE A 26 -8.48 -6.79 0.64
CA PHE A 26 -8.95 -6.73 2.02
C PHE A 26 -8.19 -7.72 2.91
N LEU A 27 -8.34 -7.57 4.22
CA LEU A 27 -7.95 -8.53 5.25
C LEU A 27 -9.20 -9.02 5.98
N ASN A 28 -9.19 -10.29 6.40
CA ASN A 28 -10.26 -10.84 7.23
C ASN A 28 -10.23 -10.25 8.66
N LYS A 29 -11.39 -10.16 9.31
CA LYS A 29 -11.59 -9.50 10.63
C LYS A 29 -10.61 -9.92 11.74
N ALA A 30 -10.18 -11.18 11.74
CA ALA A 30 -9.24 -11.72 12.74
C ALA A 30 -7.84 -11.98 12.16
N SER A 31 -7.46 -11.25 11.10
CA SER A 31 -6.18 -11.48 10.41
C SER A 31 -5.00 -11.41 11.39
N ALA A 32 -4.05 -12.33 11.20
CA ALA A 32 -2.78 -12.34 11.91
C ALA A 32 -1.97 -11.04 11.72
N VAL A 33 -2.25 -10.26 10.67
CA VAL A 33 -1.68 -8.92 10.47
C VAL A 33 -2.05 -8.00 11.62
N TYR A 34 -3.33 -7.96 12.03
CA TYR A 34 -3.78 -7.08 13.12
C TYR A 34 -3.12 -7.45 14.44
N GLN A 35 -2.99 -8.75 14.72
CA GLN A 35 -2.33 -9.25 15.93
C GLN A 35 -0.82 -8.95 15.94
N ALA A 36 -0.16 -8.98 14.79
CA ALA A 36 1.25 -8.62 14.66
C ALA A 36 1.47 -7.11 14.91
N LEU A 37 0.60 -6.26 14.35
CA LEU A 37 0.67 -4.81 14.51
C LEU A 37 0.43 -4.35 15.96
N GLN A 38 -0.44 -5.03 16.72
CA GLN A 38 -0.61 -4.75 18.16
C GLN A 38 0.66 -4.94 18.99
N LYS A 39 1.60 -5.77 18.50
CA LYS A 39 2.89 -6.05 19.15
C LYS A 39 4.06 -5.36 18.46
N ALA A 40 3.80 -4.66 17.35
CA ALA A 40 4.83 -4.04 16.55
C ALA A 40 5.30 -2.75 17.23
N ASN A 41 6.61 -2.58 17.29
CA ASN A 41 7.25 -1.40 17.83
C ASN A 41 8.11 -0.78 16.72
N GLY A 42 7.96 0.52 16.49
CA GLY A 42 8.75 1.26 15.50
C GLY A 42 7.93 1.83 14.35
N VAL A 43 8.64 2.26 13.30
CA VAL A 43 8.02 2.87 12.11
C VAL A 43 7.54 1.74 11.19
N LEU A 44 6.26 1.80 10.82
CA LEU A 44 5.63 0.81 9.95
C LEU A 44 5.65 1.29 8.48
N PRO A 45 5.73 0.36 7.50
CA PRO A 45 5.62 0.70 6.09
C PRO A 45 4.27 1.36 5.78
N GLU A 46 4.30 2.50 5.07
CA GLU A 46 3.08 3.18 4.63
C GLU A 46 2.29 2.30 3.66
N LEU A 47 0.97 2.29 3.81
CA LEU A 47 0.04 1.63 2.90
C LEU A 47 -0.54 2.60 1.87
N PHE A 48 -0.47 2.24 0.60
CA PHE A 48 -1.27 2.82 -0.46
C PHE A 48 -2.36 1.83 -0.89
N GLN A 49 -3.61 2.15 -0.62
CA GLN A 49 -4.74 1.27 -0.92
C GLN A 49 -5.70 1.94 -1.90
N CYS A 50 -6.11 1.20 -2.92
CA CYS A 50 -7.10 1.64 -3.89
C CYS A 50 -8.25 0.65 -3.97
N HIS A 51 -9.46 1.17 -4.17
CA HIS A 51 -10.64 0.32 -4.30
C HIS A 51 -11.70 0.95 -5.22
N GLY A 52 -12.27 0.15 -6.11
CA GLY A 52 -13.43 0.53 -6.90
C GLY A 52 -14.70 0.52 -6.05
N THR A 53 -15.52 1.57 -6.10
CA THR A 53 -16.73 1.63 -5.27
C THR A 53 -17.85 0.73 -5.81
N ALA A 54 -17.74 0.25 -7.04
CA ALA A 54 -18.68 -0.67 -7.68
C ALA A 54 -18.15 -2.12 -7.68
N ASP A 55 -17.08 -2.42 -6.92
CA ASP A 55 -16.56 -3.78 -6.82
C ASP A 55 -17.56 -4.71 -6.09
N GLU A 56 -18.09 -5.68 -6.83
CA GLU A 56 -19.05 -6.67 -6.33
C GLU A 56 -18.37 -7.99 -5.87
N LEU A 57 -17.08 -8.19 -6.16
CA LEU A 57 -16.33 -9.39 -5.78
C LEU A 57 -15.60 -9.20 -4.46
N VAL A 58 -14.92 -8.08 -4.32
CA VAL A 58 -14.32 -7.62 -3.07
C VAL A 58 -15.03 -6.35 -2.68
N LEU A 59 -16.02 -6.47 -1.81
CA LEU A 59 -16.87 -5.35 -1.44
C LEU A 59 -16.02 -4.17 -0.95
N TYR A 60 -16.33 -2.98 -1.45
CA TYR A 60 -15.66 -1.73 -1.08
C TYR A 60 -15.57 -1.56 0.45
N SER A 61 -16.63 -1.92 1.18
CA SER A 61 -16.68 -1.87 2.64
C SER A 61 -15.62 -2.73 3.32
N TRP A 62 -15.21 -3.86 2.72
CA TRP A 62 -14.13 -4.69 3.26
C TRP A 62 -12.76 -4.01 3.09
N GLY A 63 -12.56 -3.31 1.97
CA GLY A 63 -11.38 -2.48 1.74
C GLY A 63 -11.30 -1.33 2.77
N GLU A 64 -12.42 -0.65 3.00
CA GLU A 64 -12.53 0.44 3.97
C GLU A 64 -12.34 -0.02 5.42
N GLU A 65 -12.95 -1.15 5.81
CA GLU A 65 -12.76 -1.78 7.12
C GLU A 65 -11.29 -2.15 7.32
N THR A 66 -10.67 -2.74 6.29
CA THR A 66 -9.23 -3.07 6.32
C THR A 66 -8.38 -1.82 6.54
N ASN A 67 -8.63 -0.75 5.80
CA ASN A 67 -7.88 0.50 5.92
C ASN A 67 -8.02 1.12 7.31
N SER A 68 -9.26 1.19 7.80
CA SER A 68 -9.59 1.77 9.11
C SER A 68 -8.92 1.01 10.25
N MET A 69 -8.91 -0.33 10.17
CA MET A 69 -8.23 -1.18 11.15
C MET A 69 -6.71 -1.03 11.10
N LEU A 70 -6.09 -0.94 9.91
CA LEU A 70 -4.64 -0.73 9.82
C LEU A 70 -4.25 0.66 10.34
N ARG A 71 -5.04 1.69 10.02
CA ARG A 71 -4.84 3.06 10.52
C ARG A 71 -4.95 3.13 12.05
N SER A 72 -5.95 2.48 12.65
CA SER A 72 -6.12 2.47 14.11
C SER A 72 -4.98 1.74 14.83
N LEU A 73 -4.28 0.84 14.14
CA LEU A 73 -3.10 0.12 14.62
C LEU A 73 -1.77 0.84 14.29
N GLY A 74 -1.82 2.11 13.85
CA GLY A 74 -0.64 2.96 13.69
C GLY A 74 0.03 2.92 12.32
N VAL A 75 -0.54 2.20 11.34
CA VAL A 75 -0.05 2.25 9.96
C VAL A 75 -0.43 3.60 9.34
N ASN A 76 0.53 4.29 8.71
CA ASN A 76 0.19 5.42 7.84
C ASN A 76 -0.46 4.88 6.55
N THR A 77 -1.69 5.29 6.26
CA THR A 77 -2.46 4.74 5.14
C THR A 77 -3.04 5.84 4.24
N GLN A 78 -2.93 5.67 2.93
CA GLN A 78 -3.70 6.39 1.92
C GLN A 78 -4.76 5.45 1.35
N PHE A 79 -6.03 5.89 1.32
CA PHE A 79 -7.12 5.12 0.73
C PHE A 79 -7.75 5.94 -0.41
N HIS A 80 -7.71 5.40 -1.61
CA HIS A 80 -8.24 6.05 -2.82
C HIS A 80 -9.44 5.27 -3.35
N SER A 81 -10.59 5.92 -3.38
CA SER A 81 -11.83 5.36 -3.86
C SER A 81 -12.09 5.76 -5.31
N PHE A 82 -12.48 4.82 -6.15
CA PHE A 82 -12.74 5.05 -7.58
C PHE A 82 -14.21 4.79 -7.93
N PRO A 83 -15.04 5.84 -8.08
CA PRO A 83 -16.44 5.69 -8.47
C PRO A 83 -16.62 4.98 -9.82
N GLY A 84 -17.52 4.01 -9.87
CA GLY A 84 -17.86 3.27 -11.10
C GLY A 84 -16.81 2.26 -11.56
N VAL A 85 -15.70 2.12 -10.83
CA VAL A 85 -14.72 1.04 -11.04
C VAL A 85 -15.18 -0.19 -10.26
N TYR A 86 -15.19 -1.34 -10.94
CA TYR A 86 -15.53 -2.66 -10.40
C TYR A 86 -14.26 -3.36 -9.89
N HIS A 87 -14.18 -4.70 -9.99
CA HIS A 87 -12.97 -5.46 -9.70
C HIS A 87 -11.97 -5.43 -10.87
N ASP A 88 -11.50 -4.24 -11.24
CA ASP A 88 -10.61 -4.03 -12.38
C ASP A 88 -9.62 -2.88 -12.10
N LEU A 89 -8.58 -2.78 -12.93
CA LEU A 89 -7.61 -1.69 -12.88
C LEU A 89 -8.07 -0.51 -13.74
N SER A 90 -7.84 0.71 -13.23
CA SER A 90 -8.08 1.94 -14.03
C SER A 90 -6.79 2.70 -14.30
N LYS A 91 -6.75 3.43 -15.42
CA LYS A 91 -5.59 4.29 -15.75
C LYS A 91 -5.30 5.30 -14.63
N THR A 92 -6.32 5.96 -14.10
CA THR A 92 -6.17 6.96 -13.04
C THR A 92 -5.65 6.35 -11.74
N GLU A 93 -6.06 5.12 -11.41
CA GLU A 93 -5.51 4.36 -10.28
C GLU A 93 -4.02 4.07 -10.47
N LEU A 94 -3.63 3.56 -11.64
CA LEU A 94 -2.25 3.22 -11.93
C LEU A 94 -1.32 4.44 -11.97
N GLU A 95 -1.78 5.58 -12.48
CA GLU A 95 -0.99 6.82 -12.44
C GLU A 95 -0.78 7.30 -10.99
N LYS A 96 -1.81 7.23 -10.13
CA LYS A 96 -1.66 7.55 -8.70
C LYS A 96 -0.68 6.61 -8.01
N LEU A 97 -0.80 5.30 -8.27
CA LEU A 97 0.13 4.30 -7.73
C LEU A 97 1.56 4.58 -8.18
N LYS A 98 1.78 4.84 -9.47
CA LYS A 98 3.10 5.17 -10.03
C LYS A 98 3.72 6.39 -9.35
N SER A 99 2.95 7.48 -9.20
CA SER A 99 3.42 8.68 -8.48
C SER A 99 3.79 8.36 -7.04
N TRP A 100 2.98 7.56 -6.34
CA TRP A 100 3.28 7.14 -4.97
C TRP A 100 4.58 6.31 -4.90
N ILE A 101 4.78 5.37 -5.83
CA ILE A 101 6.00 4.55 -5.91
C ILE A 101 7.23 5.44 -6.11
N LEU A 102 7.19 6.39 -7.05
CA LEU A 102 8.33 7.29 -7.32
C LEU A 102 8.67 8.20 -6.15
N ASN A 103 7.67 8.55 -5.32
CA ASN A 103 7.89 9.29 -4.08
C ASN A 103 8.52 8.41 -2.98
N LYS A 104 8.16 7.13 -2.93
CA LYS A 104 8.73 6.16 -1.97
C LYS A 104 10.14 5.71 -2.36
N LEU A 105 10.39 5.61 -3.65
CA LEU A 105 11.65 5.15 -4.24
C LEU A 105 12.16 6.22 -5.21
N PRO A 106 12.67 7.36 -4.70
CA PRO A 106 13.24 8.39 -5.56
C PRO A 106 14.43 7.81 -6.34
N GLY A 107 14.54 8.18 -7.62
CA GLY A 107 15.68 7.79 -8.44
C GLY A 107 17.01 8.31 -7.88
N ASP A 108 18.10 7.61 -8.17
CA ASP A 108 19.44 7.99 -7.73
C ASP A 108 19.95 9.19 -8.56
N THR A 109 19.42 10.39 -8.31
CA THR A 109 19.82 11.64 -8.98
C THR A 109 21.21 12.14 -8.55
N GLY A 110 21.99 11.34 -7.82
CA GLY A 110 23.28 11.75 -7.22
C GLY A 110 24.56 11.23 -7.88
N ARG A 111 24.53 10.29 -8.83
CA ARG A 111 25.77 9.63 -9.34
C ARG A 111 26.20 9.96 -10.77
N GLN A 112 25.57 10.93 -11.44
CA GLN A 112 25.94 11.30 -12.82
C GLN A 112 26.84 12.54 -12.94
N ASN A 113 27.13 13.25 -11.83
CA ASN A 113 27.96 14.46 -11.87
C ASN A 113 29.44 14.26 -11.51
N GLU A 114 29.86 13.09 -11.02
CA GLU A 114 31.27 12.84 -10.65
C GLU A 114 32.13 12.27 -11.78
N SER A 115 31.52 11.78 -12.87
CA SER A 115 32.24 11.20 -14.02
C SER A 115 32.56 12.20 -15.14
N ARG A 116 32.32 13.51 -14.93
CA ARG A 116 32.72 14.58 -15.86
C ARG A 116 33.83 15.49 -15.35
N MET A 117 34.45 15.17 -14.22
CA MET A 117 35.50 16.00 -13.64
C MET A 117 36.73 15.18 -13.20
N THR A 118 37.34 14.49 -14.15
CA THR A 118 38.76 14.12 -14.11
C THR A 118 39.35 14.38 -15.49
N CYS A 119 40.45 15.14 -15.50
CA CYS A 119 41.22 15.66 -16.63
C CYS A 119 41.28 14.79 -17.90
#